data_AF-A0A803T8W4-F1
#
_entry.id   AF-A0A803T8W4-F1
#
_cell.length_a   1.000
_cell.length_b   1.000
_cell.length_c   1.000
_cell.angle_alpha   90.00
_cell.angle_beta   90.00
_cell.angle_gamma   90.00
#
_symmetry.space_group_name_H-M   'P 1'
#
loop_
_entity.id
_entity.type
_entity.pdbx_description
1 polymer ?
#
loop_
_entity_poly.entity_id
_entity_poly.type
_entity_poly.pdbx_seq_one_letter_code
_entity_poly.pdbx_strand_id
1 'polypeptide(L)'
;MKASGTLREYKVVGRCLPTPKCPTPPLYRMRIFAPNHVVAKSRFWYFVSQLKKMKKSSGEIVYCGQVFEKSPLRVKNFGIWLRYDSRSGTHNMYREYRDLTTAGAVTQCYRDMGARHRARAHSIQIMKVEEIAASKCRRPAVKQFHVSIANLYDPILQSQPKIVDLIPVVREDHNHSVRYP
;
A
#
# COMPACT_ATOMS: atom_id res chain seq x y z
N MET A 1 -2.34 -12.60 4.57
CA MET A 1 -2.17 -11.66 3.44
C MET A 1 -0.69 -11.33 3.30
N LYS A 2 -0.06 -11.69 2.18
CA LYS A 2 1.19 -11.06 1.75
C LYS A 2 0.77 -9.72 1.13
N ALA A 3 1.32 -8.58 1.57
CA ALA A 3 1.13 -7.32 0.86
C ALA A 3 2.00 -7.35 -0.40
N SER A 4 1.62 -8.20 -1.35
CA SER A 4 2.27 -8.30 -2.65
C SER A 4 1.60 -7.33 -3.61
N GLY A 5 2.40 -6.57 -4.35
CA GLY A 5 1.93 -5.57 -5.30
C GLY A 5 1.54 -4.23 -4.70
N THR A 6 1.03 -3.36 -5.56
CA THR A 6 0.57 -2.01 -5.21
C THR A 6 -0.86 -2.07 -4.70
N LEU A 7 -1.10 -1.54 -3.50
CA LEU A 7 -2.45 -1.47 -2.95
C LEU A 7 -3.28 -0.44 -3.70
N ARG A 8 -4.59 -0.66 -3.74
CA ARG A 8 -5.58 0.28 -4.25
C ARG A 8 -6.50 0.71 -3.12
N GLU A 9 -7.01 1.94 -3.21
CA GLU A 9 -7.97 2.45 -2.25
C GLU A 9 -9.39 2.05 -2.65
N TYR A 10 -10.15 1.50 -1.72
CA TYR A 10 -11.56 1.14 -1.90
C TYR A 10 -12.42 1.83 -0.85
N LYS A 11 -13.55 2.38 -1.31
CA LYS A 11 -14.67 2.77 -0.46
C LYS A 11 -15.63 1.59 -0.41
N VAL A 12 -15.76 0.99 0.77
CA VAL A 12 -16.69 -0.12 1.03
C VAL A 12 -17.78 0.36 1.98
N VAL A 13 -19.04 0.14 1.60
CA VAL A 13 -20.21 0.47 2.40
C VAL A 13 -21.02 -0.80 2.61
N GLY A 14 -21.37 -1.10 3.86
CA GLY A 14 -22.21 -2.24 4.19
C GLY A 14 -23.14 -1.94 5.37
N ARG A 15 -24.14 -2.80 5.54
CA ARG A 15 -25.15 -2.71 6.59
C ARG A 15 -25.59 -4.10 7.03
N CYS A 16 -26.27 -4.18 8.17
CA CYS A 16 -27.01 -5.38 8.55
C CYS A 16 -28.18 -5.58 7.56
N LEU A 17 -28.63 -6.83 7.41
CA LEU A 17 -29.85 -7.09 6.66
C LEU A 17 -31.05 -6.44 7.36
N PRO A 18 -31.97 -5.81 6.63
CA PRO A 18 -33.22 -5.32 7.19
C PRO A 18 -33.99 -6.42 7.91
N THR A 19 -34.56 -6.11 9.07
CA THR A 19 -35.42 -7.03 9.85
C THR A 19 -36.73 -6.33 10.20
N PRO A 20 -37.81 -7.05 10.55
CA PRO A 20 -39.06 -6.41 10.95
C PRO A 20 -38.90 -5.45 12.14
N LYS A 21 -37.95 -5.73 13.03
CA LYS A 21 -37.60 -4.87 14.18
C LYS A 21 -36.77 -3.64 13.80
N CYS A 22 -36.01 -3.72 12.71
CA CYS A 22 -35.16 -2.63 12.22
C CYS A 22 -35.17 -2.64 10.68
N PRO A 23 -36.17 -1.98 10.05
CA PRO A 23 -36.32 -2.00 8.60
C PRO A 23 -35.25 -1.16 7.89
N THR A 24 -34.70 -0.14 8.55
CA THR A 24 -33.70 0.77 8.00
C THR A 24 -32.40 0.72 8.81
N PRO A 25 -31.60 -0.36 8.68
CA PRO A 25 -30.35 -0.48 9.41
C PRO A 25 -29.32 0.57 8.97
N PRO A 26 -28.46 1.06 9.89
CA PRO A 26 -27.48 2.08 9.57
C PRO A 26 -26.42 1.59 8.58
N LEU A 27 -25.98 2.50 7.70
CA LEU A 27 -24.91 2.25 6.73
C LEU A 27 -23.54 2.57 7.35
N TYR A 28 -22.61 1.62 7.25
CA TYR A 28 -21.23 1.80 7.67
C TYR A 28 -20.31 1.90 6.47
N ARG A 29 -19.54 3.00 6.40
CA ARG A 29 -18.54 3.25 5.35
C ARG A 29 -17.14 3.08 5.91
N MET A 30 -16.29 2.35 5.19
CA MET A 30 -14.86 2.23 5.47
C MET A 30 -14.02 2.54 4.24
N ARG A 31 -12.86 3.15 4.47
CA ARG A 31 -11.79 3.28 3.49
C ARG A 31 -10.80 2.14 3.70
N ILE A 32 -10.61 1.30 2.68
CA ILE A 32 -9.83 0.07 2.78
C ILE A 32 -8.76 0.05 1.69
N PHE A 33 -7.53 -0.29 2.07
CA PHE A 33 -6.43 -0.47 1.13
C PHE A 33 -6.23 -1.96 0.87
N ALA A 34 -6.38 -2.37 -0.39
CA ALA A 34 -6.34 -3.77 -0.78
C ALA A 34 -5.87 -3.92 -2.23
N PRO A 35 -5.30 -5.08 -2.63
CA PRO A 35 -4.90 -5.31 -4.01
C PRO A 35 -6.09 -5.38 -4.98
N ASN A 36 -7.23 -5.92 -4.52
CA ASN A 36 -8.45 -6.06 -5.32
C ASN A 36 -9.71 -5.89 -4.46
N HIS A 37 -10.86 -5.77 -5.13
CA HIS A 37 -12.16 -5.55 -4.48
C HIS A 37 -12.60 -6.73 -3.60
N VAL A 38 -12.21 -7.98 -3.92
CA VAL A 38 -12.54 -9.17 -3.13
C VAL A 38 -11.87 -9.09 -1.75
N VAL A 39 -10.58 -8.77 -1.73
CA VAL A 39 -9.82 -8.56 -0.50
C VAL A 39 -10.35 -7.36 0.27
N ALA A 40 -10.77 -6.29 -0.43
CA ALA A 40 -11.40 -5.13 0.22
C ALA A 40 -12.68 -5.52 0.98
N LYS A 41 -13.59 -6.28 0.33
CA LYS A 41 -14.80 -6.82 0.96
C LYS A 41 -14.48 -7.72 2.16
N SER A 42 -13.48 -8.58 2.05
CA SER A 42 -13.02 -9.43 3.16
C SER A 42 -12.54 -8.61 4.37
N ARG A 43 -11.71 -7.58 4.13
CA ARG A 43 -11.21 -6.70 5.19
C ARG A 43 -12.31 -5.85 5.81
N PHE A 44 -13.32 -5.45 5.05
CA PHE A 44 -14.49 -4.75 5.58
C PHE A 44 -15.16 -5.60 6.67
N TRP A 45 -15.48 -6.85 6.36
CA TRP A 45 -16.11 -7.76 7.32
C TRP A 45 -15.25 -7.99 8.56
N TYR A 46 -13.93 -8.16 8.38
CA TYR A 46 -12.99 -8.28 9.49
C TYR A 46 -13.08 -7.10 10.46
N PHE A 47 -12.95 -5.87 9.97
CA PHE A 47 -12.98 -4.70 10.86
C PHE A 47 -14.37 -4.40 11.43
N VAL A 48 -15.42 -4.56 10.64
CA VAL A 48 -16.78 -4.21 11.08
C VAL A 48 -17.31 -5.19 12.13
N SER A 49 -16.87 -6.44 12.09
CA SER A 49 -17.18 -7.42 13.14
C SER A 49 -16.56 -7.04 14.49
N GLN A 50 -15.35 -6.46 14.49
CA GLN A 50 -14.69 -5.98 15.71
C GLN A 50 -15.36 -4.70 16.24
N LEU A 51 -15.77 -3.79 15.35
CA LEU A 51 -16.28 -2.47 15.75
C LEU A 51 -17.79 -2.45 16.05
N LYS A 52 -18.58 -3.25 15.34
CA LYS A 52 -20.06 -3.21 15.36
C LYS A 52 -20.70 -4.59 15.51
N LYS A 53 -19.93 -5.64 15.77
CA LYS A 53 -20.42 -7.03 15.91
C LYS A 53 -21.25 -7.53 14.72
N MET A 54 -21.06 -6.92 13.54
CA MET A 54 -21.78 -7.26 12.31
C MET A 54 -21.02 -8.35 11.54
N LYS A 55 -21.72 -9.40 11.11
CA LYS A 55 -21.14 -10.55 10.39
C LYS A 55 -21.56 -10.55 8.93
N LYS A 56 -20.75 -11.19 8.08
CA LYS A 56 -21.05 -11.39 6.64
C LYS A 56 -22.37 -12.14 6.40
N SER A 57 -22.72 -13.07 7.29
CA SER A 57 -23.97 -13.85 7.18
C SER A 57 -25.23 -13.04 7.52
N SER A 58 -25.10 -11.99 8.32
CA SER A 58 -26.22 -11.18 8.81
C SER A 58 -26.22 -9.77 8.22
N GLY A 59 -25.44 -9.54 7.17
CA GLY A 59 -25.28 -8.23 6.57
C GLY A 59 -24.91 -8.32 5.10
N GLU A 60 -25.01 -7.19 4.42
CA GLU A 60 -24.72 -7.06 3.00
C GLU A 60 -23.76 -5.88 2.75
N ILE A 61 -23.02 -5.98 1.64
CA ILE A 61 -22.22 -4.86 1.12
C ILE A 61 -23.04 -4.17 0.06
N VAL A 62 -23.45 -2.94 0.34
CA VAL A 62 -24.25 -2.10 -0.56
C VAL A 62 -23.39 -1.51 -1.67
N TYR A 63 -22.14 -1.15 -1.37
CA TYR A 63 -21.24 -0.53 -2.33
C TYR A 63 -19.79 -0.95 -2.10
N CYS A 64 -19.07 -1.25 -3.18
CA CYS A 64 -17.62 -1.41 -3.18
C CYS A 64 -17.07 -0.79 -4.46
N GLY A 65 -16.43 0.37 -4.33
CA GLY A 65 -15.85 1.08 -5.47
C GLY A 65 -14.42 1.51 -5.18
N GLN A 66 -13.59 1.47 -6.21
CA GLN A 66 -12.23 1.98 -6.15
C GLN A 66 -12.25 3.51 -6.06
N VAL A 67 -11.41 4.08 -5.20
CA VAL A 67 -11.21 5.53 -5.08
C VAL A 67 -9.92 5.88 -5.79
N PHE A 68 -9.99 6.87 -6.67
CA PHE A 68 -8.84 7.41 -7.38
C PHE A 68 -8.39 8.73 -6.76
N GLU A 69 -7.08 8.98 -6.81
CA GLU A 69 -6.48 10.19 -6.29
C GLU A 69 -6.84 11.39 -7.19
N LYS A 70 -7.18 12.53 -6.59
CA LYS A 70 -7.60 13.73 -7.34
C LYS A 70 -6.48 14.34 -8.19
N SER A 71 -5.24 14.25 -7.69
CA SER A 71 -4.05 14.84 -8.31
C SER A 71 -2.90 13.83 -8.24
N PRO A 72 -2.88 12.82 -9.12
CA PRO A 72 -1.91 11.72 -9.07
C PRO A 72 -0.51 12.11 -9.57
N LEU A 73 -0.34 13.30 -10.16
CA LEU A 73 0.95 13.80 -10.65
C LEU A 73 1.65 14.72 -9.65
N ARG A 74 0.94 15.18 -8.61
CA ARG A 74 1.48 16.08 -7.60
C ARG A 74 2.04 15.26 -6.44
N VAL A 75 3.30 15.52 -6.09
CA VAL A 75 3.91 14.92 -4.89
C VAL A 75 3.29 15.53 -3.64
N LYS A 76 2.92 14.69 -2.69
CA LYS A 76 2.25 15.06 -1.44
C LYS A 76 2.95 14.41 -0.27
N ASN A 77 2.75 14.97 0.92
CA ASN A 77 3.14 14.33 2.17
C ASN A 77 1.91 13.71 2.82
N PHE A 78 2.04 12.49 3.31
CA PHE A 78 0.97 11.75 3.94
C PHE A 78 1.36 11.38 5.37
N GLY A 79 0.50 11.70 6.33
CA GLY A 79 0.57 11.14 7.68
C GLY A 79 -0.28 9.90 7.78
N ILE A 80 0.29 8.83 8.32
CA ILE A 80 -0.35 7.55 8.51
C ILE A 80 -0.31 7.21 9.99
N TRP A 81 -1.50 7.12 10.59
CA TRP A 81 -1.70 6.57 11.92
C TRP A 81 -2.07 5.11 11.77
N LEU A 82 -1.26 4.25 12.36
CA LEU A 82 -1.48 2.82 12.32
C LEU A 82 -1.41 2.24 13.74
N ARG A 83 -2.11 1.14 13.92
CA ARG A 83 -1.90 0.21 15.01
C ARG A 83 -1.26 -1.03 14.42
N TYR A 84 -0.29 -1.60 15.13
CA TYR A 84 0.24 -2.89 14.76
C TYR A 84 0.42 -3.80 15.97
N ASP A 85 0.26 -5.09 15.72
CA ASP A 85 0.48 -6.13 16.72
C ASP A 85 1.91 -6.64 16.56
N SER A 86 2.71 -6.47 17.61
CA SER A 86 4.01 -7.08 17.75
C SER A 86 3.87 -8.49 18.35
N ARG A 87 5.00 -9.16 18.62
CA ARG A 87 4.98 -10.44 19.35
C ARG A 87 4.59 -10.29 20.81
N SER A 88 4.80 -9.11 21.38
CA SER A 88 4.64 -8.84 22.82
C SER A 88 3.42 -8.00 23.16
N GLY A 89 2.79 -7.34 22.16
CA GLY A 89 1.64 -6.49 22.40
C GLY A 89 1.25 -5.62 21.22
N THR A 90 0.21 -4.81 21.41
CA THR A 90 -0.35 -3.92 20.39
C THR A 90 0.18 -2.50 20.56
N HIS A 91 0.74 -1.90 19.51
CA HIS A 91 1.32 -0.56 19.58
C HIS A 91 0.73 0.36 18.51
N ASN A 92 0.48 1.61 18.89
CA ASN A 92 0.09 2.65 17.95
C ASN A 92 1.35 3.36 17.44
N MET A 93 1.39 3.66 16.15
CA MET A 93 2.47 4.40 15.50
C MET A 93 1.92 5.49 14.60
N TYR A 94 2.73 6.53 14.45
CA TYR A 94 2.55 7.57 13.46
C TYR A 94 3.79 7.63 12.56
N ARG A 95 3.57 7.50 11.25
CA ARG A 95 4.60 7.57 10.21
C ARG A 95 4.21 8.56 9.13
N GLU A 96 5.21 9.12 8.47
CA GLU A 96 5.03 10.07 7.38
C GLU A 96 5.71 9.53 6.13
N TYR A 97 5.04 9.65 4.98
CA TYR A 97 5.55 9.24 3.68
C TYR A 97 5.34 10.34 2.66
N ARG A 98 6.22 10.40 1.66
CA ARG A 98 6.09 11.29 0.52
C ARG A 98 5.81 10.45 -0.71
N ASP A 99 4.68 10.68 -1.35
CA ASP A 99 4.23 9.90 -2.51
C ASP A 99 3.25 10.73 -3.36
N LEU A 100 2.94 10.24 -4.55
CA LEU A 100 1.97 10.80 -5.48
C LEU A 100 0.52 10.48 -5.07
N THR A 101 0.29 9.30 -4.48
CA THR A 101 -1.06 8.82 -4.17
C THR A 101 -1.16 8.29 -2.74
N THR A 102 -2.36 8.39 -2.16
CA THR A 102 -2.67 7.83 -0.84
C THR A 102 -2.38 6.34 -0.78
N ALA A 103 -2.74 5.59 -1.83
CA ALA A 103 -2.53 4.15 -1.90
C ALA A 103 -1.04 3.78 -2.04
N GLY A 104 -0.26 4.59 -2.74
CA GLY A 104 1.21 4.48 -2.80
C GLY A 104 1.83 4.63 -1.41
N ALA A 105 1.47 5.71 -0.70
CA ALA A 105 1.99 5.98 0.65
C ALA A 105 1.66 4.84 1.63
N VAL A 106 0.44 4.29 1.58
CA VAL A 106 0.07 3.12 2.39
C VAL A 106 0.84 1.87 1.97
N THR A 107 1.07 1.66 0.67
CA THR A 107 1.90 0.55 0.18
C THR A 107 3.33 0.64 0.72
N GLN A 108 3.94 1.84 0.67
CA GLN A 108 5.24 2.10 1.30
C GLN A 108 5.19 1.79 2.80
N CYS A 109 4.12 2.18 3.48
CA CYS A 109 3.95 1.90 4.91
C CYS A 109 3.92 0.41 5.24
N TYR A 110 3.22 -0.41 4.44
CA TYR A 110 3.22 -1.86 4.64
C TYR A 110 4.61 -2.48 4.42
N ARG A 111 5.35 -2.02 3.40
CA ARG A 111 6.72 -2.47 3.13
C ARG A 111 7.66 -2.11 4.26
N ASP A 112 7.57 -0.89 4.74
CA ASP A 112 8.41 -0.37 5.80
C ASP A 112 8.18 -1.07 7.15
N MET A 113 6.91 -1.29 7.50
CA MET A 113 6.56 -2.07 8.71
C MET A 113 7.01 -3.53 8.60
N GLY A 114 6.97 -4.12 7.40
CA GLY A 114 7.52 -5.44 7.14
C GLY A 114 9.04 -5.49 7.30
N ALA A 115 9.76 -4.48 6.78
CA ALA A 115 11.22 -4.43 6.83
C ALA A 115 11.75 -4.14 8.24
N ARG A 116 11.25 -3.08 8.89
CA ARG A 116 11.78 -2.60 10.17
C ARG A 116 11.28 -3.38 11.37
N HIS A 117 10.02 -3.82 11.33
CA HIS A 117 9.34 -4.43 12.48
C HIS A 117 8.94 -5.88 12.25
N ARG A 118 9.26 -6.46 11.08
CA ARG A 118 8.80 -7.81 10.67
C ARG A 118 7.28 -7.96 10.79
N ALA A 119 6.55 -6.85 10.71
CA ALA A 119 5.11 -6.82 10.89
C ALA A 119 4.45 -7.35 9.63
N ARG A 120 3.60 -8.37 9.79
CA ARG A 120 2.85 -8.94 8.68
C ARG A 120 1.67 -8.04 8.34
N ALA A 121 1.24 -8.04 7.07
CA ALA A 121 0.16 -7.15 6.62
C ALA A 121 -1.17 -7.33 7.38
N HIS A 122 -1.45 -8.53 7.89
CA HIS A 122 -2.65 -8.77 8.69
C HIS A 122 -2.57 -8.18 10.10
N SER A 123 -1.36 -8.05 10.64
CA SER A 123 -1.06 -7.48 11.97
C SER A 123 -1.03 -5.95 11.96
N ILE A 124 -1.25 -5.31 10.82
CA ILE A 124 -1.22 -3.84 10.69
C ILE A 124 -2.64 -3.37 10.36
N GLN A 125 -3.12 -2.43 11.17
CA GLN A 125 -4.37 -1.72 11.00
C GLN A 125 -4.08 -0.24 10.74
N ILE A 126 -4.41 0.22 9.53
CA ILE A 126 -4.37 1.65 9.21
C ILE A 126 -5.61 2.30 9.82
N MET A 127 -5.41 3.24 10.75
CA MET A 127 -6.49 3.95 11.43
C MET A 127 -6.90 5.21 10.66
N LYS A 128 -5.91 5.99 10.23
CA LYS A 128 -6.13 7.25 9.51
C LYS A 128 -5.00 7.49 8.53
N VAL A 129 -5.33 8.08 7.38
CA VAL A 129 -4.37 8.61 6.42
C VAL A 129 -4.83 10.00 6.00
N GLU A 130 -3.93 10.96 6.03
CA GLU A 130 -4.24 12.37 5.73
C GLU A 130 -3.09 12.99 4.93
N GLU A 131 -3.43 13.84 3.95
CA GLU A 131 -2.45 14.72 3.30
C GLU A 131 -2.04 15.83 4.28
N ILE A 132 -0.74 16.00 4.50
CA ILE A 132 -0.17 16.92 5.48
C ILE A 132 0.59 18.03 4.75
N ALA A 133 0.34 19.28 5.16
CA ALA A 133 1.12 20.42 4.69
C ALA A 133 2.59 20.31 5.12
N ALA A 134 3.52 20.76 4.28
CA ALA A 134 4.96 20.65 4.52
C ALA A 134 5.41 21.18 5.90
N SER A 135 4.78 22.25 6.41
CA SER A 135 5.05 22.85 7.72
C SER A 135 4.65 21.96 8.90
N LYS A 136 3.69 21.04 8.71
CA LYS A 136 3.17 20.15 9.76
C LYS A 136 3.89 18.81 9.83
N CYS A 137 4.73 18.48 8.85
CA CYS A 137 5.53 17.26 8.87
C CYS A 137 6.51 17.27 10.04
N ARG A 138 6.66 16.14 10.72
CA ARG A 138 7.47 15.99 11.93
C ARG A 138 8.72 15.14 11.70
N ARG A 139 8.71 14.25 10.70
CA ARG A 139 9.80 13.30 10.48
C ARG A 139 10.96 13.93 9.68
N PRO A 140 12.21 13.89 10.17
CA PRO A 140 13.36 14.46 9.46
C PRO A 140 13.52 13.93 8.03
N ALA A 141 13.30 12.63 7.84
CA ALA A 141 13.37 11.97 6.54
C ALA A 141 12.39 12.53 5.49
N VAL A 142 11.27 13.13 5.91
CA VAL A 142 10.34 13.80 4.98
C VAL A 142 10.70 15.27 4.84
N LYS A 143 11.09 15.93 5.94
CA LYS A 143 11.46 17.35 5.96
C LYS A 143 12.60 17.70 5.01
N GLN A 144 13.59 16.81 4.85
CA GLN A 144 14.72 17.05 3.94
C GLN A 144 14.29 17.30 2.49
N PHE A 145 13.12 16.79 2.07
CA PHE A 145 12.60 16.95 0.72
C PHE A 145 11.73 18.20 0.52
N HIS A 146 11.66 19.09 1.53
CA HIS A 146 10.90 20.34 1.44
C HIS A 146 11.75 21.52 0.96
N VAL A 147 13.05 21.31 0.73
CA VAL A 147 13.94 22.33 0.19
C VAL A 147 13.68 22.57 -1.31
N SER A 148 14.07 23.75 -1.79
CA SER A 148 14.00 24.08 -3.22
C SER A 148 14.86 23.13 -4.04
N ILE A 149 14.43 22.82 -5.26
CA ILE A 149 15.13 21.92 -6.19
C ILE A 149 16.59 22.36 -6.42
N ALA A 150 16.85 23.67 -6.43
CA ALA A 150 18.19 24.24 -6.57
C ALA A 150 19.18 23.79 -5.48
N ASN A 151 18.69 23.38 -4.31
CA ASN A 151 19.49 22.93 -3.18
C ASN A 151 19.41 21.42 -2.94
N LEU A 152 18.65 20.69 -3.76
CA LEU A 152 18.49 19.24 -3.67
C LEU A 152 19.50 18.55 -4.62
N TYR A 153 20.79 18.75 -4.38
CA TYR A 153 21.84 18.04 -5.12
C TYR A 153 22.21 16.76 -4.38
N ASP A 154 21.80 15.61 -4.92
CA ASP A 154 22.17 14.28 -4.43
C ASP A 154 22.91 13.54 -5.56
N PRO A 155 24.26 13.51 -5.53
CA PRO A 155 25.02 12.86 -6.59
C PRO A 155 24.81 11.35 -6.52
N ILE A 156 24.44 10.74 -7.65
CA ILE A 156 24.36 9.27 -7.76
C ILE A 156 25.77 8.70 -7.67
N LEU A 157 26.18 8.27 -6.47
CA LEU A 157 27.53 7.77 -6.20
C LEU A 157 27.81 6.38 -6.81
N GLN A 158 26.77 5.61 -7.14
CA GLN A 158 26.94 4.25 -7.63
C GLN A 158 25.86 3.88 -8.64
N SER A 159 26.25 3.74 -9.92
CA SER A 159 25.38 3.17 -10.96
C SER A 159 25.62 1.66 -11.07
N GLN A 160 24.54 0.88 -11.09
CA GLN A 160 24.62 -0.56 -11.33
C GLN A 160 24.50 -0.81 -12.84
N PRO A 161 25.34 -1.67 -13.45
CA PRO A 161 25.21 -1.99 -14.86
C PRO A 161 23.88 -2.70 -15.11
N LYS A 162 23.13 -2.25 -16.12
CA LYS A 162 21.96 -2.98 -16.61
C LYS A 162 22.45 -4.16 -17.45
N ILE A 163 22.56 -5.33 -16.84
CA ILE A 163 22.79 -6.57 -17.58
C ILE A 163 21.49 -6.89 -18.32
N VAL A 164 21.46 -6.61 -19.61
CA VAL A 164 20.40 -7.04 -20.53
C VAL A 164 20.91 -8.31 -21.20
N ASP A 165 20.20 -9.42 -20.95
CA ASP A 165 20.32 -10.74 -21.57
C ASP A 165 21.67 -11.07 -22.23
N LEU A 166 22.55 -11.75 -21.48
CA LEU A 166 23.71 -12.43 -22.05
C LEU A 166 23.23 -13.62 -22.89
N ILE A 167 23.01 -13.41 -24.19
CA ILE A 167 22.83 -14.51 -25.14
C ILE A 167 24.20 -15.21 -25.26
N PRO A 168 24.30 -16.53 -25.00
CA PRO A 168 25.54 -17.25 -25.19
C PRO A 168 25.90 -17.24 -26.69
N VAL A 169 27.03 -16.61 -27.02
CA VAL A 169 27.63 -16.75 -28.35
C VAL A 169 28.27 -18.14 -28.41
N VAL A 170 27.58 -19.10 -29.02
CA VAL A 170 28.20 -20.36 -29.41
C VAL A 170 29.20 -20.01 -30.52
N ARG A 171 30.50 -20.24 -30.30
CA ARG A 171 31.48 -20.19 -31.39
C ARG A 171 31.15 -21.31 -32.36
N GLU A 172 30.78 -20.98 -33.59
CA GLU A 172 30.86 -21.94 -34.69
C GLU A 172 32.34 -22.19 -34.96
N ASP A 173 32.83 -23.35 -34.53
CA ASP A 173 34.12 -23.85 -34.97
C ASP A 173 34.00 -24.16 -36.46
N HIS A 174 34.45 -23.23 -37.32
CA HIS A 174 34.68 -23.50 -38.74
C HIS A 174 35.82 -24.50 -38.90
N ASN A 175 35.53 -25.77 -38.65
CA ASN A 175 36.37 -26.86 -39.10
C ASN A 175 36.02 -27.15 -40.56
N HIS A 176 36.62 -26.40 -41.47
CA HIS A 176 36.69 -26.73 -42.90
C HIS A 176 38.15 -26.73 -43.34
N SER A 177 38.86 -27.80 -43.00
CA SER A 177 40.03 -28.24 -43.76
C SER A 177 39.58 -29.30 -44.76
N VAL A 178 38.94 -28.85 -45.84
CA VAL A 178 38.77 -29.67 -47.04
C VAL A 178 40.14 -29.74 -47.72
N ARG A 179 40.81 -30.89 -47.61
CA ARG A 179 41.90 -31.27 -48.52
C ARG A 179 41.36 -32.36 -49.45
N TYR A 180 41.35 -32.07 -50.75
CA TYR A 180 41.29 -33.02 -51.86
C TYR A 180 42.01 -32.39 -53.06
N PRO A 181 42.52 -33.18 -54.02
CA PRO A 181 43.16 -34.49 -53.94
C PRO A 181 44.69 -34.39 -53.75
#